data_AF-A0AAW1HG17-F1
#
_entry.id   AF-A0AAW1HG17-F1
#
_cell.length_a   1.000
_cell.length_b   1.000
_cell.length_c   1.000
_cell.angle_alpha   90.00
_cell.angle_beta   90.00
_cell.angle_gamma   90.00
#
_symmetry.space_group_name_H-M   'P 1'
#
loop_
_entity.id
_entity.type
_entity.pdbx_description
1 polymer ?
#
loop_
_entity_poly.entity_id
_entity_poly.type
_entity_poly.pdbx_seq_one_letter_code
_entity_poly.pdbx_strand_id
1 'polypeptide(L)'
;MCEQLIFKLVGHELDDIAVIDVKPWVMHAEVAEKFVSCNNQVILAGDAAHRFPPAGGFGMNTGIQDAQNLAWKLASVINGIAPITLLNTYESERKPIAIFNTALSVENFKAAMEVPAALGLDPTIANSVHRIITDGLGSILPSGLQRVVLDGIFNIGRAQLSQTILNEKNPIGSSRLAKLKRIFEEGKSLQLQFPAEDLGFRYVEGALVSDRHVIRDNERAPTGRRRDYVPSSEPGSRLPHMKLRSLSSVSDEVISTLDLVPGDKLEFALIIAPVESSYKLARATMSVAAKFNVLVKVCVIWPEATANRPNETPSSPESFTNVMEVKKSRDSPSWWDLCRMNDRGAILVRPDEHIAWRSRSEIHDPITEIERVFAVVLGHKTCIAS
;
A
#
# COMPACT_ATOMS: atom_id res chain seq x y z
N MET A 1 -14.19 -34.92 11.33
CA MET A 1 -12.95 -34.42 11.99
C MET A 1 -12.98 -32.90 12.12
N CYS A 2 -13.20 -32.15 11.04
CA CYS A 2 -13.26 -30.69 11.08
C CYS A 2 -14.39 -30.15 11.96
N GLU A 3 -15.61 -30.69 11.86
CA GLU A 3 -16.73 -30.34 12.76
C GLU A 3 -16.37 -30.51 14.24
N GLN A 4 -15.77 -31.65 14.61
CA GLN A 4 -15.31 -31.90 15.98
C GLN A 4 -14.23 -30.91 16.44
N LEU A 5 -13.36 -30.44 15.55
CA LEU A 5 -12.39 -29.39 15.87
C LEU A 5 -13.09 -28.03 16.06
N ILE A 6 -14.09 -27.72 15.24
CA ILE A 6 -14.89 -26.50 15.36
C ILE A 6 -15.67 -26.51 16.67
N PHE A 7 -16.39 -27.59 17.00
CA PHE A 7 -17.11 -27.71 18.27
C PHE A 7 -16.18 -27.55 19.47
N LYS A 8 -14.96 -28.11 19.41
CA LYS A 8 -13.94 -27.93 20.46
C LYS A 8 -13.47 -26.47 20.59
N LEU A 9 -13.34 -25.75 19.47
CA LEU A 9 -12.93 -24.34 19.47
C LEU A 9 -14.05 -23.41 19.95
N VAL A 10 -15.28 -23.69 19.54
CA VAL A 10 -16.48 -22.93 19.90
C VAL A 10 -16.94 -23.25 21.34
N GLY A 11 -16.65 -24.45 21.83
CA GLY A 11 -16.97 -24.90 23.19
C GLY A 11 -18.35 -25.53 23.36
N HIS A 12 -19.12 -25.72 22.29
CA HIS A 12 -20.39 -26.46 22.26
C HIS A 12 -20.67 -27.01 20.85
N GLU A 13 -21.60 -27.96 20.76
CA GLU A 13 -22.07 -28.48 19.47
C GLU A 13 -22.99 -27.46 18.79
N LEU A 14 -22.86 -27.34 17.47
CA LEU A 14 -23.65 -26.44 16.64
C LEU A 14 -24.48 -27.29 15.69
N ASP A 15 -25.80 -27.06 15.66
CA ASP A 15 -26.77 -27.88 14.93
C ASP A 15 -26.75 -27.62 13.40
N ASP A 16 -26.13 -26.54 12.96
CA ASP A 16 -26.19 -26.00 11.60
C ASP A 16 -24.81 -25.79 10.93
N ILE A 17 -23.83 -26.65 11.23
CA ILE A 17 -22.54 -26.61 10.53
C ILE A 17 -22.60 -27.36 9.19
N ALA A 18 -22.19 -26.67 8.13
CA ALA A 18 -21.83 -27.26 6.85
C ALA A 18 -20.37 -26.94 6.51
N VAL A 19 -19.49 -27.95 6.52
CA VAL A 19 -18.10 -27.79 6.08
C VAL A 19 -18.05 -27.73 4.55
N ILE A 20 -17.74 -26.55 4.01
CA ILE A 20 -17.71 -26.33 2.55
C ILE A 20 -16.46 -26.91 1.91
N ASP A 21 -15.28 -26.62 2.49
CA ASP A 21 -13.99 -27.00 1.90
C ASP A 21 -12.89 -27.07 2.98
N VAL A 22 -11.89 -27.92 2.75
CA VAL A 22 -10.73 -28.10 3.64
C VAL A 22 -9.49 -28.18 2.78
N LYS A 23 -8.71 -27.09 2.75
CA LYS A 23 -7.51 -26.98 1.93
C LYS A 23 -6.27 -26.78 2.79
N PRO A 24 -5.25 -27.65 2.65
CA PRO A 24 -3.94 -27.38 3.22
C PRO A 24 -3.29 -26.21 2.46
N TRP A 25 -2.64 -25.31 3.19
CA TRP A 25 -1.88 -24.21 2.64
C TRP A 25 -0.50 -24.15 3.30
N VAL A 26 0.54 -24.04 2.50
CA VAL A 26 1.92 -23.93 2.97
C VAL A 26 2.32 -22.47 2.97
N MET A 27 2.79 -22.01 4.12
CA MET A 27 3.26 -20.64 4.30
C MET A 27 4.65 -20.46 3.70
N HIS A 28 4.82 -19.41 2.90
CA HIS A 28 6.10 -19.03 2.29
C HIS A 28 6.47 -17.58 2.67
N ALA A 29 7.75 -17.22 2.50
CA ALA A 29 8.30 -15.88 2.68
C ALA A 29 9.42 -15.67 1.66
N GLU A 30 9.06 -15.35 0.43
CA GLU A 30 9.94 -15.35 -0.74
C GLU A 30 9.60 -14.18 -1.66
N VAL A 31 10.62 -13.55 -2.25
CA VAL A 31 10.48 -12.51 -3.27
C VAL A 31 11.38 -12.88 -4.44
N ALA A 32 10.84 -12.80 -5.65
CA ALA A 32 11.58 -13.12 -6.88
C ALA A 32 12.80 -12.20 -7.03
N GLU A 33 13.92 -12.77 -7.48
CA GLU A 33 15.15 -12.00 -7.72
C GLU A 33 14.98 -10.94 -8.80
N LYS A 34 14.11 -11.19 -9.78
CA LYS A 34 13.72 -10.24 -10.82
C LYS A 34 12.21 -10.32 -11.05
N PHE A 35 11.61 -9.15 -11.21
CA PHE A 35 10.21 -8.99 -11.58
C PHE A 35 10.08 -8.81 -13.08
N VAL A 36 11.10 -8.24 -13.75
CA VAL A 36 11.11 -8.02 -15.20
C VAL A 36 12.32 -8.72 -15.82
N SER A 37 12.08 -9.52 -16.86
CA SER A 37 13.12 -10.29 -17.55
C SER A 37 12.85 -10.41 -19.06
N CYS A 38 13.75 -11.09 -19.77
CA CYS A 38 13.65 -11.37 -21.21
C CYS A 38 13.43 -10.08 -22.04
N ASN A 39 14.28 -9.07 -21.83
CA ASN A 39 14.14 -7.75 -22.48
C ASN A 39 12.75 -7.14 -22.29
N ASN A 40 12.22 -7.24 -21.06
CA ASN A 40 10.93 -6.70 -20.62
C ASN A 40 9.70 -7.37 -21.23
N GLN A 41 9.85 -8.61 -21.69
CA GLN A 41 8.74 -9.41 -22.25
C GLN A 41 8.11 -10.37 -21.24
N VAL A 42 8.80 -10.66 -20.14
CA VAL A 42 8.29 -11.51 -19.05
C VAL A 42 8.27 -10.70 -17.77
N ILE A 43 7.08 -10.58 -17.17
CA ILE A 43 6.84 -9.78 -15.98
C ILE A 43 6.08 -10.61 -14.96
N LEU A 44 6.59 -10.68 -13.74
CA LEU A 44 5.95 -11.36 -12.61
C LEU A 44 5.17 -10.34 -11.78
N ALA A 45 3.98 -10.68 -11.31
CA ALA A 45 3.16 -9.86 -10.42
C ALA A 45 2.40 -10.73 -9.41
N GLY A 46 2.04 -10.17 -8.25
CA GLY A 46 1.34 -10.89 -7.18
C GLY A 46 2.13 -12.11 -6.68
N ASP A 47 1.43 -13.22 -6.40
CA ASP A 47 2.03 -14.44 -5.83
C ASP A 47 3.15 -15.06 -6.69
N ALA A 48 3.21 -14.73 -7.99
CA ALA A 48 4.32 -15.15 -8.85
C ALA A 48 5.61 -14.36 -8.59
N ALA A 49 5.50 -13.13 -8.09
CA ALA A 49 6.62 -12.25 -7.77
C ALA A 49 6.99 -12.27 -6.28
N HIS A 50 6.03 -12.49 -5.39
CA HIS A 50 6.26 -12.49 -3.94
C HIS A 50 5.22 -13.34 -3.22
N ARG A 51 5.64 -14.06 -2.18
CA ARG A 51 4.78 -14.87 -1.30
C ARG A 51 5.19 -14.59 0.12
N PHE A 52 4.26 -14.22 0.99
CA PHE A 52 4.59 -13.94 2.38
C PHE A 52 3.49 -14.41 3.35
N PRO A 53 3.79 -14.50 4.67
CA PRO A 53 2.82 -14.93 5.67
C PRO A 53 1.53 -14.09 5.65
N PRO A 54 0.36 -14.65 6.02
CA PRO A 54 -0.90 -13.91 5.99
C PRO A 54 -0.98 -12.85 7.10
N ALA A 55 -0.02 -12.85 8.04
CA ALA A 55 0.05 -11.92 9.15
C ALA A 55 0.25 -10.48 8.61
N GLY A 56 -0.79 -9.66 8.77
CA GLY A 56 -0.86 -8.28 8.27
C GLY A 56 -1.71 -8.09 7.01
N GLY A 57 -2.10 -9.16 6.31
CA GLY A 57 -3.04 -9.06 5.19
C GLY A 57 -2.48 -8.37 3.94
N PHE A 58 -1.16 -8.27 3.76
CA PHE A 58 -0.57 -7.50 2.66
C PHE A 58 -0.64 -8.20 1.29
N GLY A 59 -0.91 -9.51 1.21
CA GLY A 59 -0.67 -10.35 0.01
C GLY A 59 -1.43 -9.88 -1.21
N MET A 60 -2.75 -10.05 -1.15
CA MET A 60 -3.68 -9.60 -2.18
C MET A 60 -3.52 -8.11 -2.48
N ASN A 61 -3.36 -7.27 -1.45
CA ASN A 61 -3.23 -5.82 -1.60
C ASN A 61 -1.98 -5.43 -2.40
N THR A 62 -0.85 -6.09 -2.13
CA THR A 62 0.41 -5.88 -2.86
C THR A 62 0.26 -6.32 -4.32
N GLY A 63 -0.37 -7.48 -4.56
CA GLY A 63 -0.62 -7.98 -5.92
C GLY A 63 -1.57 -7.10 -6.75
N ILE A 64 -2.62 -6.55 -6.15
CA ILE A 64 -3.51 -5.60 -6.84
C ILE A 64 -2.75 -4.33 -7.21
N GLN A 65 -1.93 -3.80 -6.30
CA GLN A 65 -1.11 -2.62 -6.58
C GLN A 65 -0.03 -2.88 -7.63
N ASP A 66 0.51 -4.11 -7.71
CA ASP A 66 1.40 -4.49 -8.80
C ASP A 66 0.70 -4.38 -10.16
N ALA A 67 -0.53 -4.90 -10.26
CA ALA A 67 -1.31 -4.83 -11.49
C ALA A 67 -1.64 -3.38 -11.85
N GLN A 68 -2.05 -2.55 -10.88
CA GLN A 68 -2.34 -1.13 -11.10
C GLN A 68 -1.10 -0.36 -11.61
N ASN A 69 0.07 -0.61 -11.01
CA ASN A 69 1.33 0.01 -11.43
C ASN A 69 1.75 -0.42 -12.84
N LEU A 70 1.51 -1.68 -13.20
CA LEU A 70 1.93 -2.24 -14.47
C LEU A 70 0.99 -1.88 -15.63
N ALA A 71 -0.33 -1.82 -15.38
CA ALA A 71 -1.35 -1.67 -16.41
C ALA A 71 -1.15 -0.41 -17.28
N TRP A 72 -0.93 0.74 -16.66
CA TRP A 72 -0.75 1.99 -17.40
C TRP A 72 0.58 2.01 -18.18
N LYS A 73 1.64 1.38 -17.64
CA LYS A 73 2.96 1.30 -18.30
C LYS A 73 2.88 0.41 -19.54
N LEU A 74 2.23 -0.74 -19.43
CA LEU A 74 1.96 -1.63 -20.56
C LEU A 74 1.11 -0.92 -21.62
N ALA A 75 0.02 -0.25 -21.22
CA ALA A 75 -0.81 0.53 -22.13
C ALA A 75 0.01 1.61 -22.86
N SER A 76 0.91 2.30 -22.15
CA SER A 76 1.78 3.33 -22.73
C SER A 76 2.73 2.75 -23.78
N VAL A 77 3.29 1.57 -23.53
CA VAL A 77 4.18 0.90 -24.49
C VAL A 77 3.41 0.38 -25.70
N ILE A 78 2.27 -0.29 -25.49
CA ILE A 78 1.45 -0.88 -26.56
C ILE A 78 0.95 0.20 -27.52
N ASN A 79 0.58 1.38 -27.00
CA ASN A 79 0.12 2.50 -27.80
C ASN A 79 1.26 3.35 -28.40
N GLY A 80 2.53 2.94 -28.23
CA GLY A 80 3.70 3.65 -28.76
C GLY A 80 4.00 4.99 -28.09
N ILE A 81 3.41 5.27 -26.93
CA ILE A 81 3.61 6.50 -26.15
C ILE A 81 4.95 6.49 -25.41
N ALA A 82 5.35 5.31 -24.93
CA ALA A 82 6.58 5.11 -24.17
C ALA A 82 7.40 3.94 -24.74
N PRO A 83 8.75 3.99 -24.67
CA PRO A 83 9.59 2.85 -25.01
C PRO A 83 9.41 1.70 -24.01
N ILE A 84 9.73 0.49 -24.45
CA ILE A 84 9.68 -0.74 -23.63
C ILE A 84 10.53 -0.64 -22.34
N THR A 85 11.53 0.26 -22.31
CA THR A 85 12.37 0.53 -21.14
C THR A 85 11.60 1.14 -19.97
N LEU A 86 10.42 1.74 -20.19
CA LEU A 86 9.53 2.21 -19.12
C LEU A 86 9.16 1.06 -18.17
N LEU A 87 9.04 -0.18 -18.68
CA LEU A 87 8.67 -1.34 -17.86
C LEU A 87 9.73 -1.69 -16.81
N ASN A 88 10.99 -1.26 -16.96
CA ASN A 88 12.01 -1.42 -15.92
C ASN A 88 11.62 -0.71 -14.61
N THR A 89 10.84 0.36 -14.70
CA THR A 89 10.38 1.10 -13.53
C THR A 89 9.39 0.31 -12.68
N TYR A 90 8.74 -0.72 -13.23
CA TYR A 90 7.87 -1.59 -12.43
C TYR A 90 8.69 -2.33 -11.35
N GLU A 91 9.85 -2.88 -11.72
CA GLU A 91 10.71 -3.56 -10.76
C GLU A 91 11.30 -2.60 -9.72
N SER A 92 11.82 -1.44 -10.16
CA SER A 92 12.42 -0.45 -9.25
C SER A 92 11.41 0.12 -8.25
N GLU A 93 10.13 0.21 -8.64
CA GLU A 93 9.04 0.72 -7.80
C GLU A 93 8.46 -0.36 -6.87
N ARG A 94 8.15 -1.55 -7.39
CA ARG A 94 7.34 -2.56 -6.68
C ARG A 94 8.15 -3.59 -5.90
N LYS A 95 9.34 -3.97 -6.37
CA LYS A 95 10.17 -4.97 -5.67
C LYS A 95 10.58 -4.52 -4.26
N PRO A 96 10.98 -3.25 -4.01
CA PRO A 96 11.27 -2.80 -2.65
C PRO A 96 10.07 -2.94 -1.70
N ILE A 97 8.85 -2.68 -2.19
CA ILE A 97 7.61 -2.81 -1.42
C ILE A 97 7.33 -4.29 -1.09
N ALA A 98 7.53 -5.20 -2.06
CA ALA A 98 7.38 -6.63 -1.82
C ALA A 98 8.36 -7.17 -0.78
N ILE A 99 9.64 -6.75 -0.84
CA ILE A 99 10.66 -7.09 0.16
C ILE A 99 10.25 -6.60 1.55
N PHE A 100 9.83 -5.34 1.63
CA PHE A 100 9.38 -4.72 2.87
C PHE A 100 8.17 -5.46 3.47
N ASN A 101 7.12 -5.70 2.70
CA ASN A 101 5.92 -6.39 3.16
C ASN A 101 6.21 -7.83 3.58
N THR A 102 7.12 -8.51 2.89
CA THR A 102 7.56 -9.87 3.26
C THR A 102 8.23 -9.89 4.62
N ALA A 103 9.19 -8.99 4.85
CA ALA A 103 9.88 -8.87 6.13
C ALA A 103 8.90 -8.54 7.26
N LEU A 104 8.00 -7.57 7.04
CA LEU A 104 7.00 -7.17 8.01
C LEU A 104 6.00 -8.29 8.31
N SER A 105 5.55 -9.06 7.31
CA SER A 105 4.68 -10.22 7.53
C SER A 105 5.35 -11.31 8.37
N VAL A 106 6.65 -11.53 8.20
CA VAL A 106 7.43 -12.46 9.05
C VAL A 106 7.52 -11.95 10.49
N GLU A 107 7.78 -10.66 10.69
CA GLU A 107 7.79 -10.04 12.02
C GLU A 107 6.42 -10.12 12.70
N ASN A 108 5.36 -9.78 11.97
CA ASN A 108 3.98 -9.89 12.41
C ASN A 108 3.60 -11.33 12.79
N PHE A 109 4.04 -12.31 12.02
CA PHE A 109 3.82 -13.71 12.35
C PHE A 109 4.52 -14.10 13.66
N LYS A 110 5.78 -13.69 13.85
CA LYS A 110 6.51 -13.92 15.12
C LYS A 110 5.80 -13.27 16.30
N ALA A 111 5.34 -12.03 16.15
CA ALA A 111 4.56 -11.30 17.15
C ALA A 111 3.25 -12.03 17.50
N ALA A 112 2.53 -12.57 16.50
CA ALA A 112 1.33 -13.37 16.72
C ALA A 112 1.61 -14.63 17.55
N MET A 113 2.78 -15.25 17.35
CA MET A 113 3.19 -16.47 18.07
C MET A 113 3.66 -16.22 19.51
N GLU A 114 3.91 -14.96 19.91
CA GLU A 114 4.30 -14.65 21.30
C GLU A 114 3.21 -14.99 22.32
N VAL A 115 1.93 -14.86 21.96
CA VAL A 115 0.79 -15.14 22.84
C VAL A 115 0.66 -16.64 23.13
N PRO A 116 0.57 -17.54 22.11
CA PRO A 116 0.64 -18.98 22.36
C PRO A 116 1.89 -19.40 23.14
N ALA A 117 3.06 -18.87 22.80
CA ALA A 117 4.30 -19.19 23.51
C ALA A 117 4.25 -18.77 24.99
N ALA A 118 3.69 -17.58 25.31
CA ALA A 118 3.50 -17.14 26.69
C ALA A 118 2.52 -18.03 27.48
N LEU A 119 1.57 -18.66 26.79
CA LEU A 119 0.63 -19.64 27.37
C LEU A 119 1.24 -21.04 27.55
N GLY A 120 2.50 -21.27 27.13
CA GLY A 120 3.14 -22.58 27.15
C GLY A 120 2.78 -23.45 25.95
N LEU A 121 2.25 -22.84 24.88
CA LEU A 121 1.90 -23.46 23.61
C LEU A 121 2.90 -23.02 22.54
N ASP A 122 4.18 -23.28 22.76
CA ASP A 122 5.23 -22.84 21.85
C ASP A 122 5.09 -23.54 20.48
N PRO A 123 4.93 -22.77 19.38
CA PRO A 123 4.74 -23.34 18.05
C PRO A 123 5.96 -24.12 17.55
N THR A 124 7.17 -23.86 18.06
CA THR A 124 8.36 -24.65 17.73
C THR A 124 8.26 -26.08 18.24
N ILE A 125 7.58 -26.29 19.39
CA ILE A 125 7.31 -27.62 19.93
C ILE A 125 6.29 -28.33 19.04
N ALA A 126 5.22 -27.65 18.64
CA ALA A 126 4.22 -28.20 17.73
C ALA A 126 4.83 -28.62 16.37
N ASN A 127 5.67 -27.75 15.77
CA ASN A 127 6.36 -28.03 14.51
C ASN A 127 7.38 -29.17 14.64
N SER A 128 8.09 -29.25 15.76
CA SER A 128 9.06 -30.33 16.01
C SER A 128 8.35 -31.69 16.07
N VAL A 129 7.18 -31.75 16.71
CA VAL A 129 6.39 -32.98 16.73
C VAL A 129 5.82 -33.28 15.35
N HIS A 130 5.24 -32.29 14.65
CA HIS A 130 4.72 -32.51 13.31
C HIS A 130 5.80 -33.09 12.39
N ARG A 131 7.02 -32.55 12.43
CA ARG A 131 8.17 -33.04 11.67
C ARG A 131 8.61 -34.46 12.08
N ILE A 132 8.57 -34.82 13.36
CA ILE A 132 8.87 -36.19 13.81
C ILE A 132 7.84 -37.19 13.26
N ILE A 133 6.56 -36.76 13.16
CA ILE A 133 5.48 -37.57 12.62
C ILE A 133 5.59 -37.71 11.09
N THR A 134 5.93 -36.63 10.38
CA THR A 134 5.96 -36.64 8.90
C THR A 134 7.29 -37.12 8.30
N ASP A 135 8.43 -36.76 8.89
CA ASP A 135 9.74 -36.91 8.25
C ASP A 135 10.64 -37.95 8.93
N GLY A 136 10.29 -38.39 10.15
CA GLY A 136 11.05 -39.37 10.93
C GLY A 136 10.49 -40.81 10.82
N LEU A 137 10.95 -41.69 11.73
CA LEU A 137 10.38 -43.03 11.96
C LEU A 137 8.86 -43.02 12.28
N GLY A 138 8.27 -41.84 12.53
CA GLY A 138 6.83 -41.64 12.72
C GLY A 138 5.98 -41.84 11.46
N SER A 139 6.57 -41.71 10.27
CA SER A 139 5.89 -42.01 8.99
C SER A 139 5.61 -43.51 8.81
N ILE A 140 6.30 -44.36 9.59
CA ILE A 140 6.15 -45.82 9.62
C ILE A 140 5.07 -46.24 10.64
N LEU A 141 4.60 -45.32 11.48
CA LEU A 141 3.59 -45.62 12.49
C LEU A 141 2.21 -45.85 11.84
N PRO A 142 1.46 -46.87 12.30
CA PRO A 142 0.05 -47.02 11.92
C PRO A 142 -0.73 -45.74 12.22
N SER A 143 -1.66 -45.38 11.33
CA SER A 143 -2.48 -44.16 11.43
C SER A 143 -3.22 -44.02 12.77
N GLY A 144 -3.62 -45.13 13.40
CA GLY A 144 -4.19 -45.15 14.74
C GLY A 144 -3.23 -44.64 15.83
N LEU A 145 -1.94 -44.98 15.75
CA LEU A 145 -0.94 -44.55 16.72
C LEU A 145 -0.54 -43.09 16.51
N GLN A 146 -0.45 -42.64 15.25
CA GLN A 146 -0.23 -41.22 14.93
C GLN A 146 -1.32 -40.33 15.54
N ARG A 147 -2.58 -40.79 15.50
CA ARG A 147 -3.72 -40.09 16.11
C ARG A 147 -3.61 -40.02 17.63
N VAL A 148 -3.26 -41.12 18.29
CA VAL A 148 -3.06 -41.16 19.75
C VAL A 148 -1.94 -40.21 20.20
N VAL A 149 -0.83 -40.16 19.46
CA VAL A 149 0.28 -39.25 19.74
C VAL A 149 -0.15 -37.79 19.61
N LEU A 150 -0.85 -37.44 18.52
CA LEU A 150 -1.40 -36.09 18.32
C LEU A 150 -2.40 -35.71 19.43
N ASP A 151 -3.34 -36.59 19.76
CA ASP A 151 -4.34 -36.36 20.81
C ASP A 151 -3.68 -36.16 22.19
N GLY A 152 -2.62 -36.91 22.49
CA GLY A 152 -1.83 -36.75 23.71
C GLY A 152 -1.18 -35.37 23.82
N ILE A 153 -0.64 -34.84 22.71
CA ILE A 153 -0.03 -33.51 22.66
C ILE A 153 -1.07 -32.42 22.81
N PHE A 154 -2.22 -32.55 22.14
CA PHE A 154 -3.34 -31.62 22.33
C PHE A 154 -3.87 -31.65 23.77
N ASN A 155 -3.87 -32.80 24.43
CA ASN A 155 -4.22 -32.91 25.85
C ASN A 155 -3.24 -32.14 26.74
N ILE A 156 -1.92 -32.31 26.51
CA ILE A 156 -0.89 -31.59 27.25
C ILE A 156 -1.02 -30.08 27.02
N GLY A 157 -1.19 -29.65 25.76
CA GLY A 157 -1.41 -28.25 25.42
C GLY A 157 -2.64 -27.66 26.12
N ARG A 158 -3.78 -28.36 26.08
CA ARG A 158 -5.00 -27.92 26.78
C ARG A 158 -4.82 -27.84 28.29
N ALA A 159 -4.07 -28.77 28.90
CA ALA A 159 -3.76 -28.71 30.31
C ALA A 159 -3.01 -27.41 30.69
N GLN A 160 -2.11 -26.91 29.82
CA GLN A 160 -1.42 -25.63 30.03
C GLN A 160 -2.37 -24.43 30.16
N LEU A 161 -3.57 -24.51 29.56
CA LEU A 161 -4.61 -23.49 29.59
C LEU A 161 -5.67 -23.73 30.67
N SER A 162 -5.57 -24.82 31.43
CA SER A 162 -6.57 -25.14 32.46
C SER A 162 -6.61 -24.09 33.56
N GLN A 163 -7.78 -23.88 34.16
CA GLN A 163 -7.95 -22.98 35.33
C GLN A 163 -7.08 -23.39 36.52
N THR A 164 -6.56 -24.62 36.55
CA THR A 164 -5.64 -25.10 37.59
C THR A 164 -4.19 -24.63 37.38
N ILE A 165 -3.76 -24.49 36.11
CA ILE A 165 -2.40 -24.06 35.75
C ILE A 165 -2.37 -22.56 35.43
N LEU A 166 -3.30 -22.07 34.62
CA LEU A 166 -3.36 -20.69 34.16
C LEU A 166 -4.27 -19.85 35.08
N ASN A 167 -3.84 -19.65 36.33
CA ASN A 167 -4.49 -18.73 37.26
C ASN A 167 -3.46 -17.97 38.10
N GLU A 168 -3.88 -16.85 38.71
CA GLU A 168 -3.01 -15.97 39.51
C GLU A 168 -2.50 -16.61 40.81
N LYS A 169 -3.18 -17.62 41.33
CA LYS A 169 -2.79 -18.34 42.56
C LYS A 169 -1.70 -19.39 42.29
N ASN A 170 -1.48 -19.78 41.03
CA ASN A 170 -0.41 -20.67 40.62
C ASN A 170 0.82 -19.84 40.21
N PRO A 171 2.03 -20.09 40.76
CA PRO A 171 3.23 -19.32 40.39
C PRO A 171 3.56 -19.33 38.89
N ILE A 172 3.37 -20.48 38.23
CA ILE A 172 3.58 -20.63 36.78
C ILE A 172 2.49 -19.85 36.03
N GLY A 173 1.23 -20.01 36.44
CA GLY A 173 0.08 -19.30 35.87
C GLY A 173 0.23 -17.79 35.97
N SER A 174 0.53 -17.27 37.16
CA SER A 174 0.76 -15.85 37.44
C SER A 174 1.90 -15.27 36.59
N SER A 175 3.03 -15.99 36.47
CA SER A 175 4.13 -15.58 35.61
C SER A 175 3.73 -15.49 34.13
N ARG A 176 2.97 -16.47 33.63
CA ARG A 176 2.46 -16.48 32.25
C ARG A 176 1.45 -15.36 32.00
N LEU A 177 0.52 -15.14 32.93
CA LEU A 177 -0.45 -14.04 32.87
C LEU A 177 0.25 -12.68 32.91
N ALA A 178 1.29 -12.52 33.72
CA ALA A 178 2.12 -11.31 33.74
C ALA A 178 2.85 -11.10 32.40
N LYS A 179 3.39 -12.17 31.80
CA LYS A 179 4.01 -12.11 30.47
C LYS A 179 3.01 -11.73 29.38
N LEU A 180 1.79 -12.30 29.41
CA LEU A 180 0.70 -11.93 28.49
C LEU A 180 0.28 -10.47 28.65
N LYS A 181 0.08 -10.04 29.90
CA LYS A 181 -0.25 -8.64 30.22
C LYS A 181 0.81 -7.70 29.65
N ARG A 182 2.10 -8.02 29.83
CA ARG A 182 3.20 -7.27 29.24
C ARG A 182 3.16 -7.25 27.70
N ILE A 183 2.89 -8.39 27.05
CA ILE A 183 2.76 -8.46 25.59
C ILE A 183 1.66 -7.51 25.09
N PHE A 184 0.50 -7.48 25.77
CA PHE A 184 -0.61 -6.60 25.40
C PHE A 184 -0.34 -5.13 25.72
N GLU A 185 0.22 -4.82 26.89
CA GLU A 185 0.55 -3.44 27.31
C GLU A 185 1.65 -2.81 26.46
N GLU A 186 2.67 -3.59 26.08
CA GLU A 186 3.76 -3.12 25.22
C GLU A 186 3.36 -3.10 23.73
N GLY A 187 2.15 -3.57 23.38
CA GLY A 187 1.66 -3.64 22.00
C GLY A 187 2.42 -4.63 21.13
N LYS A 188 3.04 -5.66 21.72
CA LYS A 188 3.87 -6.67 21.03
C LYS A 188 3.07 -7.77 20.34
N SER A 189 1.75 -7.84 20.59
CA SER A 189 0.87 -8.72 19.81
C SER A 189 0.72 -8.23 18.37
N LEU A 190 0.35 -9.15 17.46
CA LEU A 190 -0.02 -8.80 16.08
C LEU A 190 -0.99 -7.61 16.05
N GLN A 191 -0.58 -6.55 15.36
CA GLN A 191 -1.46 -5.45 15.01
C GLN A 191 -2.13 -5.78 13.68
N LEU A 192 -3.39 -5.38 13.49
CA LEU A 192 -4.15 -5.63 12.25
C LEU A 192 -4.37 -4.34 11.42
N GLN A 193 -3.73 -3.24 11.79
CA GLN A 193 -3.84 -1.96 11.11
C GLN A 193 -2.45 -1.40 10.84
N PHE A 194 -2.15 -1.15 9.57
CA PHE A 194 -0.86 -0.65 9.11
C PHE A 194 -1.02 0.55 8.15
N PRO A 195 -1.66 1.66 8.56
CA PRO A 195 -1.98 2.76 7.63
C PRO A 195 -0.74 3.36 6.97
N ALA A 196 0.37 3.50 7.70
CA ALA A 196 1.62 4.03 7.14
C ALA A 196 2.23 3.09 6.09
N GLU A 197 2.14 1.78 6.29
CA GLU A 197 2.70 0.79 5.37
C GLU A 197 1.78 0.53 4.16
N ASP A 198 0.46 0.49 4.37
CA ASP A 198 -0.53 0.28 3.30
C ASP A 198 -0.70 1.53 2.41
N LEU A 199 -0.72 2.71 3.04
CA LEU A 199 -1.04 3.97 2.38
C LEU A 199 0.16 4.87 2.13
N GLY A 200 1.14 4.85 3.03
CA GLY A 200 2.24 5.82 3.09
C GLY A 200 3.55 5.38 2.46
N PHE A 201 3.61 4.21 1.83
CA PHE A 201 4.80 3.82 1.07
C PHE A 201 5.04 4.79 -0.11
N ARG A 202 6.29 4.87 -0.54
CA ARG A 202 6.73 5.80 -1.58
C ARG A 202 7.69 5.12 -2.54
N TYR A 203 7.54 5.41 -3.84
CA TYR A 203 8.54 5.07 -4.82
C TYR A 203 9.73 6.03 -4.75
N VAL A 204 10.92 5.48 -4.48
CA VAL A 204 12.15 6.27 -4.40
C VAL A 204 12.74 6.53 -5.80
N GLU A 205 12.61 5.54 -6.68
CA GLU A 205 13.10 5.55 -8.06
C GLU A 205 12.05 4.94 -9.00
N GLY A 206 12.02 5.38 -10.26
CA GLY A 206 11.11 4.85 -11.27
C GLY A 206 10.63 5.91 -12.25
N ALA A 207 9.35 5.81 -12.64
CA ALA A 207 8.67 6.74 -13.53
C ALA A 207 8.22 7.99 -12.76
N LEU A 208 9.19 8.74 -12.24
CA LEU A 208 9.02 9.95 -11.45
C LEU A 208 10.24 10.87 -11.57
N VAL A 209 10.05 12.15 -11.26
CA VAL A 209 11.10 13.16 -11.19
C VAL A 209 11.30 13.55 -9.73
N SER A 210 12.41 13.11 -9.14
CA SER A 210 12.72 13.40 -7.74
C SER A 210 13.30 14.81 -7.55
N ASP A 211 12.94 15.45 -6.44
CA ASP A 211 13.59 16.66 -5.97
C ASP A 211 15.01 16.31 -5.50
N ARG A 212 16.05 16.84 -6.18
CA ARG A 212 17.48 16.50 -5.98
C ARG A 212 18.02 16.74 -4.54
N HIS A 213 17.20 17.19 -3.59
CA HIS A 213 17.60 17.61 -2.24
C HIS A 213 16.75 17.05 -1.09
N VAL A 214 16.12 15.88 -1.25
CA VAL A 214 15.54 15.21 -0.08
C VAL A 214 16.62 14.37 0.60
N ILE A 215 17.20 14.94 1.64
CA ILE A 215 17.94 14.20 2.68
C ILE A 215 17.05 13.04 3.13
N ARG A 216 17.64 11.85 3.25
CA ARG A 216 17.05 10.63 3.80
C ARG A 216 16.73 10.81 5.28
N ASP A 217 15.88 11.76 5.64
CA ASP A 217 15.46 11.96 7.01
C ASP A 217 14.46 10.87 7.37
N ASN A 218 15.02 9.79 7.93
CA ASN A 218 14.34 8.84 8.78
C ASN A 218 13.10 8.16 8.16
N GLU A 219 13.31 7.42 7.07
CA GLU A 219 12.57 6.18 6.86
C GLU A 219 12.97 5.21 8.00
N ARG A 220 12.45 5.46 9.22
CA ARG A 220 12.61 4.55 10.34
C ARG A 220 12.08 3.20 9.88
N ALA A 221 12.94 2.19 9.97
CA ALA A 221 12.57 0.80 9.80
C ALA A 221 11.25 0.53 10.55
N PRO A 222 10.33 -0.25 9.94
CA PRO A 222 9.05 -0.54 10.56
C PRO A 222 9.30 -1.17 11.93
N THR A 223 8.53 -0.75 12.92
CA THR A 223 8.57 -1.33 14.27
C THR A 223 7.34 -2.17 14.55
N GLY A 224 6.42 -2.31 13.58
CA GLY A 224 5.10 -2.92 13.76
C GLY A 224 4.19 -2.14 14.73
N ARG A 225 4.54 -0.89 15.06
CA ARG A 225 3.79 -0.03 16.00
C ARG A 225 2.88 0.90 15.20
N ARG A 226 1.63 1.08 15.65
CA ARG A 226 0.59 1.98 15.10
C ARG A 226 1.16 3.31 14.58
N ARG A 227 1.63 3.32 13.33
CA ARG A 227 2.08 4.53 12.67
C ARG A 227 0.91 5.07 11.88
N ASP A 228 0.54 6.29 12.20
CA ASP A 228 -0.43 7.01 11.40
C ASP A 228 0.13 7.24 10.01
N TYR A 229 -0.75 7.15 9.02
CA TYR A 229 -0.43 7.61 7.67
C TYR A 229 -0.20 9.13 7.70
N VAL A 230 0.92 9.57 7.14
CA VAL A 230 1.24 10.98 6.96
C VAL A 230 1.15 11.29 5.47
N PRO A 231 0.18 12.11 5.04
CA PRO A 231 0.08 12.53 3.65
C PRO A 231 1.35 13.24 3.17
N SER A 232 1.71 13.01 1.92
CA SER A 232 2.93 13.55 1.32
C SER A 232 2.68 13.85 -0.15
N SER A 233 3.15 15.02 -0.61
CA SER A 233 3.20 15.34 -2.04
C SER A 233 4.55 15.04 -2.69
N GLU A 234 5.49 14.44 -1.95
CA GLU A 234 6.79 14.07 -2.50
C GLU A 234 6.60 13.16 -3.73
N PRO A 235 7.38 13.35 -4.81
CA PRO A 235 7.37 12.43 -5.93
C PRO A 235 7.53 10.98 -5.48
N GLY A 236 6.70 10.11 -6.05
CA GLY A 236 6.57 8.70 -5.69
C GLY A 236 5.56 8.40 -4.58
N SER A 237 5.03 9.39 -3.87
CA SER A 237 3.96 9.17 -2.87
C SER A 237 2.61 9.01 -3.57
N ARG A 238 1.68 8.29 -2.94
CA ARG A 238 0.27 8.29 -3.36
C ARG A 238 -0.34 9.67 -3.16
N LEU A 239 -1.22 10.10 -4.06
CA LEU A 239 -1.93 11.36 -3.99
C LEU A 239 -2.70 11.48 -2.65
N PRO A 240 -2.51 12.56 -1.86
CA PRO A 240 -3.28 12.76 -0.64
C PRO A 240 -4.78 12.92 -0.87
N HIS A 241 -5.58 12.13 -0.15
CA HIS A 241 -7.04 12.25 -0.09
C HIS A 241 -7.47 13.56 0.58
N MET A 242 -8.42 14.26 -0.03
CA MET A 242 -9.26 15.27 0.60
C MET A 242 -10.63 15.31 -0.08
N LYS A 243 -11.66 15.71 0.68
CA LYS A 243 -12.99 15.96 0.15
C LYS A 243 -12.99 17.24 -0.68
N LEU A 244 -13.62 17.17 -1.83
CA LEU A 244 -13.78 18.24 -2.79
C LEU A 244 -15.25 18.36 -3.18
N ARG A 245 -15.66 19.53 -3.67
CA ARG A 245 -16.95 19.75 -4.30
C ARG A 245 -16.73 20.25 -5.72
N SER A 246 -17.45 19.69 -6.69
CA SER A 246 -17.39 20.18 -8.07
C SER A 246 -18.03 21.57 -8.19
N LEU A 247 -17.40 22.47 -8.93
CA LEU A 247 -17.93 23.81 -9.19
C LEU A 247 -18.71 23.90 -10.51
N SER A 248 -18.62 22.88 -11.36
CA SER A 248 -19.33 22.82 -12.65
C SER A 248 -20.65 22.05 -12.60
N SER A 249 -20.88 21.25 -11.55
CA SER A 249 -22.14 20.51 -11.39
C SER A 249 -23.17 21.32 -10.62
N VAL A 250 -24.44 21.22 -11.03
CA VAL A 250 -25.60 21.66 -10.23
C VAL A 250 -25.76 20.80 -8.97
N SER A 251 -25.15 19.60 -8.97
CA SER A 251 -25.11 18.67 -7.85
C SER A 251 -24.13 19.15 -6.76
N ASP A 252 -24.56 19.04 -5.50
CA ASP A 252 -23.74 19.31 -4.30
C ASP A 252 -22.86 18.11 -3.92
N GLU A 253 -22.50 17.29 -4.90
CA GLU A 253 -21.76 16.04 -4.72
C GLU A 253 -20.34 16.29 -4.21
N VAL A 254 -19.98 15.51 -3.19
CA VAL A 254 -18.65 15.55 -2.58
C VAL A 254 -17.84 14.37 -3.11
N ILE A 255 -16.72 14.68 -3.76
CA ILE A 255 -15.78 13.71 -4.33
C ILE A 255 -14.45 13.72 -3.56
N SER A 256 -13.58 12.77 -3.82
CA SER A 256 -12.19 12.75 -3.38
C SER A 256 -11.28 13.44 -4.39
N THR A 257 -10.15 13.96 -3.92
CA THR A 257 -8.97 14.26 -4.77
C THR A 257 -8.51 13.05 -5.60
N LEU A 258 -8.66 11.81 -5.11
CA LEU A 258 -8.35 10.59 -5.85
C LEU A 258 -9.26 10.40 -7.07
N ASP A 259 -10.53 10.81 -6.99
CA ASP A 259 -11.49 10.73 -8.10
C ASP A 259 -11.16 11.71 -9.26
N LEU A 260 -10.18 12.59 -9.06
CA LEU A 260 -9.67 13.45 -10.12
C LEU A 260 -8.84 12.66 -11.14
N VAL A 261 -8.26 11.53 -10.73
CA VAL A 261 -7.45 10.62 -11.56
C VAL A 261 -8.36 9.50 -12.07
N PRO A 262 -8.59 9.33 -13.38
CA PRO A 262 -9.43 8.26 -13.88
C PRO A 262 -8.69 6.92 -13.81
N GLY A 263 -9.31 5.91 -13.20
CA GLY A 263 -8.72 4.56 -13.09
C GLY A 263 -8.83 3.70 -14.35
N ASP A 264 -9.61 4.13 -15.34
CA ASP A 264 -9.92 3.36 -16.57
C ASP A 264 -9.26 3.92 -17.84
N LYS A 265 -8.49 5.02 -17.71
CA LYS A 265 -7.87 5.71 -18.85
C LYS A 265 -6.38 5.93 -18.62
N LEU A 266 -5.63 5.90 -19.71
CA LEU A 266 -4.24 6.36 -19.71
C LEU A 266 -4.22 7.89 -19.76
N GLU A 267 -4.51 8.52 -18.62
CA GLU A 267 -4.60 9.96 -18.47
C GLU A 267 -3.89 10.40 -17.18
N PHE A 268 -3.03 11.40 -17.30
CA PHE A 268 -2.37 12.03 -16.16
C PHE A 268 -3.25 13.16 -15.62
N ALA A 269 -3.15 13.45 -14.32
CA ALA A 269 -3.81 14.61 -13.74
C ALA A 269 -2.78 15.68 -13.37
N LEU A 270 -2.98 16.90 -13.84
CA LEU A 270 -2.24 18.07 -13.38
C LEU A 270 -3.13 18.85 -12.41
N ILE A 271 -2.72 18.91 -11.15
CA ILE A 271 -3.42 19.64 -10.10
C ILE A 271 -2.73 20.98 -9.86
N ILE A 272 -3.49 22.06 -9.95
CA ILE A 272 -3.01 23.43 -9.81
C ILE A 272 -3.92 24.28 -8.92
N ALA A 273 -3.38 25.38 -8.42
CA ALA A 273 -4.12 26.45 -7.77
C ALA A 273 -4.64 27.49 -8.81
N PRO A 274 -5.68 28.29 -8.46
CA PRO A 274 -6.33 29.22 -9.38
C PRO A 274 -5.54 30.54 -9.55
N VAL A 275 -4.27 30.46 -9.97
CA VAL A 275 -3.39 31.62 -10.19
C VAL A 275 -2.85 31.66 -11.62
N GLU A 276 -2.58 32.86 -12.15
CA GLU A 276 -2.21 33.05 -13.57
C GLU A 276 -0.94 32.27 -13.99
N SER A 277 0.06 32.21 -13.11
CA SER A 277 1.28 31.42 -13.36
C SER A 277 0.98 29.92 -13.50
N SER A 278 0.08 29.40 -12.69
CA SER A 278 -0.37 28.00 -12.78
C SER A 278 -1.19 27.72 -14.03
N TYR A 279 -2.02 28.67 -14.50
CA TYR A 279 -2.72 28.53 -15.78
C TYR A 279 -1.76 28.52 -16.98
N LYS A 280 -0.69 29.32 -16.95
CA LYS A 280 0.38 29.25 -17.96
C LYS A 280 1.05 27.87 -17.98
N LEU A 281 1.36 27.32 -16.81
CA LEU A 281 1.91 25.97 -16.68
C LEU A 281 0.95 24.89 -17.20
N ALA A 282 -0.35 25.01 -16.92
CA ALA A 282 -1.36 24.08 -17.42
C ALA A 282 -1.44 24.08 -18.95
N ARG A 283 -1.47 25.27 -19.58
CA ARG A 283 -1.45 25.39 -21.06
C ARG A 283 -0.18 24.80 -21.67
N ALA A 284 0.98 25.05 -21.05
CA ALA A 284 2.24 24.44 -21.46
C ALA A 284 2.19 22.91 -21.33
N THR A 285 1.63 22.40 -20.23
CA THR A 285 1.51 20.97 -19.98
C THR A 285 0.64 20.28 -21.02
N MET A 286 -0.51 20.86 -21.36
CA MET A 286 -1.38 20.30 -22.41
C MET A 286 -0.70 20.29 -23.78
N SER A 287 0.00 21.38 -24.13
CA SER A 287 0.75 21.47 -25.38
C SER A 287 1.86 20.41 -25.47
N VAL A 288 2.62 20.22 -24.40
CA VAL A 288 3.69 19.21 -24.34
C VAL A 288 3.11 17.80 -24.31
N ALA A 289 2.06 17.54 -23.54
CA ALA A 289 1.42 16.24 -23.47
C ALA A 289 0.93 15.77 -24.85
N ALA A 290 0.37 16.68 -25.66
CA ALA A 290 0.00 16.39 -27.04
C ALA A 290 1.21 15.95 -27.90
N LYS A 291 2.39 16.56 -27.71
CA LYS A 291 3.63 16.13 -28.39
C LYS A 291 4.06 14.71 -28.00
N PHE A 292 3.83 14.32 -26.75
CA PHE A 292 4.11 12.97 -26.24
C PHE A 292 2.95 11.98 -26.50
N ASN A 293 1.87 12.41 -27.14
CA ASN A 293 0.65 11.62 -27.34
C ASN A 293 0.03 11.12 -26.01
N VAL A 294 0.08 11.95 -24.98
CA VAL A 294 -0.46 11.69 -23.64
C VAL A 294 -1.67 12.58 -23.36
N LEU A 295 -2.67 12.03 -22.68
CA LEU A 295 -3.80 12.79 -22.17
C LEU A 295 -3.49 13.37 -20.79
N VAL A 296 -3.84 14.64 -20.59
CA VAL A 296 -3.72 15.31 -19.29
C VAL A 296 -5.03 16.00 -18.96
N LYS A 297 -5.60 15.64 -17.81
CA LYS A 297 -6.71 16.35 -17.18
C LYS A 297 -6.16 17.43 -16.25
N VAL A 298 -6.56 18.68 -16.48
CA VAL A 298 -6.19 19.80 -15.60
C VAL A 298 -7.29 20.00 -14.56
N CYS A 299 -6.89 19.94 -13.30
CA CYS A 299 -7.76 20.12 -12.13
C CYS A 299 -7.34 21.36 -11.35
N VAL A 300 -8.26 22.30 -11.17
CA VAL A 300 -8.02 23.55 -10.43
C VAL A 300 -8.70 23.44 -9.07
N ILE A 301 -7.92 23.41 -7.99
CA ILE A 301 -8.43 23.32 -6.62
C ILE A 301 -8.52 24.70 -6.00
N TRP A 302 -9.75 25.15 -5.75
CA TRP A 302 -10.09 26.42 -5.14
C TRP A 302 -10.18 26.30 -3.61
N PRO A 303 -9.70 27.31 -2.85
CA PRO A 303 -9.86 27.35 -1.41
C PRO A 303 -11.33 27.61 -1.02
N GLU A 304 -11.79 27.00 0.07
CA GLU A 304 -13.18 27.09 0.56
C GLU A 304 -13.68 28.53 0.77
N ALA A 305 -12.78 29.46 1.09
CA ALA A 305 -13.12 30.86 1.42
C ALA A 305 -13.34 31.78 0.20
N THR A 306 -13.16 31.30 -1.04
CA THR A 306 -13.36 32.14 -2.22
C THR A 306 -14.86 32.28 -2.54
N ALA A 307 -15.45 33.39 -2.08
CA ALA A 307 -16.87 33.73 -2.27
C ALA A 307 -17.24 34.06 -3.74
N ASN A 308 -16.26 34.21 -4.64
CA ASN A 308 -16.51 34.50 -6.04
C ASN A 308 -16.49 33.18 -6.84
N ARG A 309 -17.66 32.81 -7.35
CA ARG A 309 -17.82 31.65 -8.24
C ARG A 309 -16.99 31.86 -9.52
N PRO A 310 -16.50 30.79 -10.18
CA PRO A 310 -15.57 30.84 -11.31
C PRO A 310 -15.98 31.72 -12.50
N ASN A 311 -17.27 32.06 -12.61
CA ASN A 311 -17.84 32.86 -13.69
C ASN A 311 -17.23 34.27 -13.83
N GLU A 312 -16.42 34.74 -12.86
CA GLU A 312 -15.78 36.07 -12.88
C GLU A 312 -14.27 36.05 -13.18
N THR A 313 -13.60 34.89 -13.29
CA THR A 313 -12.18 34.82 -13.69
C THR A 313 -12.02 34.43 -15.15
N PRO A 314 -11.67 35.36 -16.06
CA PRO A 314 -11.62 35.12 -17.51
C PRO A 314 -10.45 34.24 -18.00
N SER A 315 -9.65 33.63 -17.10
CA SER A 315 -8.41 32.92 -17.46
C SER A 315 -8.45 31.38 -17.36
N SER A 316 -9.51 30.79 -16.81
CA SER A 316 -9.68 29.32 -16.74
C SER A 316 -10.47 28.82 -17.96
N PRO A 317 -9.88 28.00 -18.85
CA PRO A 317 -10.61 27.39 -19.97
C PRO A 317 -11.79 26.53 -19.52
N GLU A 318 -12.87 26.49 -20.30
CA GLU A 318 -14.06 25.65 -20.04
C GLU A 318 -13.72 24.16 -19.88
N SER A 319 -12.58 23.71 -20.44
CA SER A 319 -12.11 22.33 -20.35
C SER A 319 -11.49 21.95 -19.00
N PHE A 320 -11.26 22.89 -18.08
CA PHE A 320 -10.61 22.61 -16.79
C PHE A 320 -11.62 22.14 -15.75
N THR A 321 -11.25 21.11 -15.00
CA THR A 321 -12.07 20.61 -13.89
C THR A 321 -11.88 21.52 -12.68
N ASN A 322 -12.86 22.37 -12.40
CA ASN A 322 -12.82 23.28 -11.26
C ASN A 322 -13.51 22.64 -10.05
N VAL A 323 -12.77 22.52 -8.95
CA VAL A 323 -13.24 21.91 -7.70
C VAL A 323 -12.86 22.78 -6.53
N MET A 324 -13.66 22.77 -5.49
CA MET A 324 -13.42 23.51 -4.26
C MET A 324 -13.12 22.52 -3.13
N GLU A 325 -12.12 22.83 -2.31
CA GLU A 325 -11.84 22.00 -1.14
C GLU A 325 -12.98 22.06 -0.10
N VAL A 326 -13.25 20.93 0.55
CA VAL A 326 -14.24 20.82 1.63
C VAL A 326 -13.50 20.45 2.91
N LYS A 327 -13.37 21.43 3.82
CA LYS A 327 -12.67 21.24 5.08
C LYS A 327 -13.57 20.57 6.13
N LYS A 328 -12.95 19.84 7.06
CA LYS A 328 -13.67 19.25 8.20
C LYS A 328 -14.10 20.31 9.22
N SER A 329 -13.27 21.34 9.40
CA SER A 329 -13.53 22.52 10.23
C SER A 329 -12.78 23.73 9.65
N ARG A 330 -13.17 24.96 10.04
CA ARG A 330 -12.50 26.19 9.59
C ARG A 330 -11.01 26.23 9.91
N ASP A 331 -10.60 25.62 11.03
CA ASP A 331 -9.21 25.58 11.49
C ASP A 331 -8.41 24.41 10.87
N SER A 332 -9.05 23.57 10.06
CA SER A 332 -8.35 22.46 9.39
C SER A 332 -7.38 23.01 8.33
N PRO A 333 -6.20 22.38 8.17
CA PRO A 333 -5.26 22.75 7.10
C PRO A 333 -5.93 22.64 5.72
N SER A 334 -5.52 23.49 4.79
CA SER A 334 -5.91 23.33 3.37
C SER A 334 -5.30 22.05 2.78
N TRP A 335 -5.79 21.64 1.61
CA TRP A 335 -5.18 20.52 0.91
C TRP A 335 -3.70 20.80 0.54
N TRP A 336 -3.39 22.04 0.19
CA TRP A 336 -2.02 22.48 -0.11
C TRP A 336 -1.12 22.38 1.13
N ASP A 337 -1.62 22.77 2.31
CA ASP A 337 -0.90 22.62 3.58
C ASP A 337 -0.63 21.14 3.92
N LEU A 338 -1.63 20.27 3.75
CA LEU A 338 -1.49 18.82 3.92
C LEU A 338 -0.43 18.24 2.98
N CYS A 339 -0.41 18.74 1.75
CA CYS A 339 0.60 18.40 0.75
C CYS A 339 1.96 19.05 1.02
N ARG A 340 2.11 19.93 2.01
CA ARG A 340 3.31 20.76 2.24
C ARG A 340 3.72 21.53 0.99
N MET A 341 2.74 22.09 0.30
CA MET A 341 2.88 22.90 -0.90
C MET A 341 2.23 24.26 -0.70
N ASN A 342 2.64 25.25 -1.51
CA ASN A 342 1.93 26.52 -1.59
C ASN A 342 0.98 26.53 -2.79
N ASP A 343 0.07 27.49 -2.78
CA ASP A 343 -0.91 27.78 -3.83
C ASP A 343 -0.31 28.38 -5.12
N ARG A 344 1.02 28.31 -5.29
CA ARG A 344 1.71 28.63 -6.55
C ARG A 344 2.39 27.41 -7.16
N GLY A 345 2.26 26.26 -6.51
CA GLY A 345 2.80 25.00 -6.97
C GLY A 345 1.91 24.27 -7.95
N ALA A 346 2.38 23.10 -8.37
CA ALA A 346 1.65 22.17 -9.21
C ALA A 346 2.05 20.73 -8.89
N ILE A 347 1.11 19.79 -9.00
CA ILE A 347 1.36 18.36 -8.82
C ILE A 347 0.94 17.63 -10.10
N LEU A 348 1.84 16.83 -10.67
CA LEU A 348 1.53 15.91 -11.76
C LEU A 348 1.37 14.50 -11.19
N VAL A 349 0.20 13.90 -11.41
CA VAL A 349 -0.20 12.59 -10.90
C VAL A 349 -0.32 11.61 -12.06
N ARG A 350 0.20 10.40 -11.86
CA ARG A 350 0.17 9.30 -12.81
C ARG A 350 -1.20 8.61 -12.81
N PRO A 351 -1.49 7.79 -13.85
CA PRO A 351 -2.70 6.97 -13.89
C PRO A 351 -2.85 5.98 -12.72
N ASP A 352 -1.77 5.64 -12.01
CA ASP A 352 -1.80 4.77 -10.82
C ASP A 352 -1.86 5.56 -9.50
N GLU A 353 -2.33 6.81 -9.54
CA GLU A 353 -2.54 7.71 -8.39
C GLU A 353 -1.27 8.11 -7.62
N HIS A 354 -0.08 7.80 -8.16
CA HIS A 354 1.18 8.24 -7.57
C HIS A 354 1.64 9.56 -8.19
N ILE A 355 2.27 10.39 -7.38
CA ILE A 355 2.80 11.68 -7.82
C ILE A 355 4.06 11.45 -8.65
N ALA A 356 4.03 11.83 -9.91
CA ALA A 356 5.18 11.72 -10.82
C ALA A 356 6.16 12.89 -10.61
N TRP A 357 5.63 14.08 -10.35
CA TRP A 357 6.41 15.31 -10.23
C TRP A 357 5.60 16.38 -9.49
N ARG A 358 6.29 17.35 -8.90
CA ARG A 358 5.66 18.57 -8.39
C ARG A 358 6.59 19.77 -8.56
N SER A 359 6.03 20.97 -8.49
CA SER A 359 6.77 22.20 -8.26
C SER A 359 6.21 22.93 -7.06
N ARG A 360 7.08 23.44 -6.18
CA ARG A 360 6.71 24.29 -5.03
C ARG A 360 6.75 25.79 -5.36
N SER A 361 7.12 26.17 -6.58
CA SER A 361 7.24 27.56 -6.98
C SER A 361 6.83 27.74 -8.44
N GLU A 362 6.67 28.99 -8.85
CA GLU A 362 6.48 29.32 -10.25
C GLU A 362 7.66 28.81 -11.10
N ILE A 363 7.34 28.36 -12.31
CA ILE A 363 8.30 27.86 -13.28
C ILE A 363 8.48 28.92 -14.36
N HIS A 364 9.71 29.40 -14.53
CA HIS A 364 10.04 30.43 -15.51
C HIS A 364 9.89 29.96 -16.95
N ASP A 365 10.26 28.71 -17.24
CA ASP A 365 10.08 28.07 -18.55
C ASP A 365 9.26 26.78 -18.43
N PRO A 366 7.91 26.90 -18.43
CA PRO A 366 7.02 25.75 -18.28
C PRO A 366 7.16 24.69 -19.38
N ILE A 367 7.50 25.09 -20.61
CA ILE A 367 7.56 24.16 -21.75
C ILE A 367 8.75 23.22 -21.57
N THR A 368 9.95 23.79 -21.39
CA THR A 368 11.18 23.00 -21.24
C THR A 368 11.12 22.10 -20.00
N GLU A 369 10.58 22.61 -18.89
CA GLU A 369 10.47 21.81 -17.67
C GLU A 369 9.49 20.65 -17.82
N ILE A 370 8.32 20.86 -18.44
CA ILE A 370 7.35 19.77 -18.64
C ILE A 370 7.82 18.77 -19.70
N GLU A 371 8.56 19.21 -20.73
CA GLU A 371 9.21 18.29 -21.68
C GLU A 371 10.21 17.39 -20.96
N ARG A 372 11.02 17.95 -20.06
CA ARG A 372 11.92 17.17 -19.20
C ARG A 372 11.16 16.19 -18.31
N VAL A 373 10.05 16.62 -17.70
CA VAL A 373 9.23 15.78 -16.82
C VAL A 373 8.64 14.59 -17.57
N PHE A 374 7.95 14.83 -18.70
CA PHE A 374 7.38 13.73 -19.48
C PHE A 374 8.44 12.82 -20.09
N ALA A 375 9.58 13.35 -20.52
CA ALA A 375 10.66 12.52 -21.01
C ALA A 375 11.14 11.52 -19.94
N VAL A 376 11.33 11.97 -18.70
CA VAL A 376 11.73 11.09 -17.58
C VAL A 376 10.61 10.11 -17.21
N VAL A 377 9.39 10.61 -16.98
CA VAL A 377 8.25 9.79 -16.51
C VAL A 377 7.86 8.71 -17.52
N LEU A 378 7.97 8.99 -18.82
CA LEU A 378 7.68 8.03 -19.89
C LEU A 378 8.91 7.22 -20.31
N GLY A 379 10.09 7.46 -19.73
CA GLY A 379 11.31 6.70 -20.02
C GLY A 379 11.95 7.00 -21.38
N HIS A 380 11.66 8.17 -21.97
CA HIS A 380 12.36 8.67 -23.16
C HIS A 380 13.76 9.17 -22.78
N LYS A 381 14.74 8.98 -23.66
CA LYS A 381 16.08 9.54 -23.43
C LYS A 381 15.98 11.07 -23.45
N THR A 382 16.27 11.72 -22.32
CA THR A 382 16.39 13.16 -22.27
C THR A 382 17.61 13.56 -23.11
N CYS A 383 17.38 14.33 -24.18
CA CYS A 383 18.46 15.04 -24.88
C CYS A 383 18.91 16.22 -23.99
N ILE A 384 19.57 15.93 -22.87
CA ILE A 384 20.29 16.98 -22.15
C ILE A 384 21.58 17.17 -22.93
N ALA A 385 21.66 18.25 -23.71
CA ALA A 385 22.92 18.71 -24.27
C ALA A 385 23.91 18.89 -23.11
N SER A 386 24.97 18.09 -23.15
CA SER A 386 26.12 18.12 -22.24
C SER A 386 26.86 19.44 -22.29
#